data_AF-A0A4Y1ZMZ1-F1
#
_entry.id   AF-A0A4Y1ZMZ1-F1
#
_cell.length_a   1.000
_cell.length_b   1.000
_cell.length_c   1.000
_cell.angle_alpha   90.00
_cell.angle_beta   90.00
_cell.angle_gamma   90.00
#
_symmetry.space_group_name_H-M   'P 1'
#
loop_
_entity.id
_entity.type
_entity.pdbx_description
1 polymer ?
#
loop_
_entity_poly.entity_id
_entity_poly.type
_entity_poly.pdbx_seq_one_letter_code
_entity_poly.pdbx_strand_id
1 'polypeptide(L)'
;MVNYTIRALRPEDIPEVIEVALPSTYQYSKESLLNWNKYDPEGIIVAVLDSGKIIGVSATVIHNGEVAFGGAFCVLEAYRHFDVGHK
;
A
#
# COMPACT_ATOMS: atom_id res chain seq x y z
N MET A 1 7.69 12.74 -16.84
CA MET A 1 6.81 11.57 -16.59
C MET A 1 7.35 10.90 -15.35
N VAL A 2 6.53 10.71 -14.31
CA VAL A 2 6.97 10.00 -13.10
C VAL A 2 6.86 8.51 -13.39
N ASN A 3 7.98 7.81 -13.32
CA ASN A 3 8.00 6.36 -13.42
C ASN A 3 7.77 5.77 -12.04
N TYR A 4 6.89 4.77 -11.98
CA TYR A 4 6.62 4.01 -10.77
C TYR A 4 6.31 2.56 -11.14
N THR A 5 6.49 1.69 -10.16
CA THR A 5 6.12 0.27 -10.23
C THR A 5 5.12 -0.04 -9.14
N ILE A 6 4.20 -0.97 -9.42
CA ILE A 6 3.31 -1.54 -8.42
C ILE A 6 3.85 -2.92 -8.08
N ARG A 7 3.99 -3.20 -6.79
CA ARG A 7 4.48 -4.49 -6.30
C ARG A 7 3.90 -4.81 -4.93
N ALA A 8 3.98 -6.08 -4.55
CA ALA A 8 3.71 -6.50 -3.18
C ALA A 8 4.58 -5.75 -2.17
N LEU A 9 4.01 -5.50 -0.99
CA LEU A 9 4.66 -4.92 0.17
C LEU A 9 5.82 -5.81 0.64
N ARG A 10 6.95 -5.18 0.96
CA ARG A 10 8.05 -5.85 1.66
C ARG A 10 8.09 -5.39 3.12
N PRO A 11 8.54 -6.22 4.08
CA PRO A 11 8.60 -5.82 5.48
C PRO A 11 9.38 -4.52 5.74
N GLU A 12 10.42 -4.24 4.95
CA GLU A 12 11.21 -3.02 5.01
C GLU A 12 10.45 -1.75 4.59
N ASP A 13 9.38 -1.87 3.81
CA ASP A 13 8.55 -0.75 3.33
C ASP A 13 7.61 -0.20 4.41
N ILE A 14 7.35 -0.98 5.47
CA ILE A 14 6.29 -0.72 6.45
C ILE A 14 6.39 0.67 7.12
N PRO A 15 7.57 1.16 7.55
CA PRO A 15 7.67 2.50 8.13
C PRO A 15 7.15 3.58 7.17
N GLU A 16 7.53 3.53 5.90
CA GLU A 16 7.13 4.53 4.90
C GLU A 16 5.66 4.38 4.49
N VAL A 17 5.13 3.16 4.46
CA VAL A 17 3.69 2.92 4.25
C VAL A 17 2.84 3.55 5.35
N ILE A 18 3.28 3.47 6.61
CA ILE A 18 2.60 4.14 7.71
C ILE A 18 2.62 5.65 7.46
N GLU A 19 3.75 6.23 7.09
CA GLU A 19 3.87 7.66 6.77
C GLU A 19 2.95 8.09 5.62
N VAL A 20 2.84 7.29 4.55
CA VAL A 20 1.94 7.55 3.41
C VAL A 20 0.47 7.49 3.82
N ALA A 21 0.12 6.62 4.76
CA ALA A 21 -1.24 6.47 5.28
C ALA A 21 -1.62 7.55 6.30
N LEU A 22 -0.66 8.11 7.07
CA LEU A 22 -0.94 9.09 8.13
C LEU A 22 -1.77 10.31 7.71
N PRO A 23 -1.56 10.93 6.52
CA PRO A 23 -2.40 12.04 6.05
C PRO A 23 -3.84 11.64 5.70
N SER A 24 -4.11 10.34 5.60
CA SER A 24 -5.44 9.78 5.35
C SER A 24 -6.12 9.36 6.66
N THR A 25 -7.36 8.88 6.60
CA THR A 25 -8.06 8.34 7.77
C THR A 25 -7.58 6.95 8.20
N TYR A 26 -6.59 6.38 7.51
CA TYR A 26 -6.06 5.06 7.81
C TYR A 26 -4.91 5.14 8.81
N GLN A 27 -5.05 4.44 9.93
CA GLN A 27 -4.04 4.31 10.97
C GLN A 27 -3.63 2.85 11.10
N TYR A 28 -2.40 2.52 10.69
CA TYR A 28 -1.86 1.18 10.81
C TYR A 28 -0.80 1.11 11.90
N SER A 29 -0.85 0.03 12.68
CA SER A 29 0.31 -0.40 13.43
C SER A 29 1.23 -1.22 12.51
N LYS A 30 2.52 -1.20 12.84
CA LYS A 30 3.52 -2.07 12.18
C LYS A 30 3.12 -3.54 12.30
N GLU A 31 2.59 -3.93 13.45
CA GLU A 31 2.17 -5.30 13.77
C GLU A 31 1.01 -5.75 12.88
N SER A 32 0.03 -4.88 12.63
CA SER A 32 -1.09 -5.20 11.73
C SER A 32 -0.61 -5.45 10.30
N LEU A 33 0.25 -4.58 9.77
CA LEU A 33 0.79 -4.74 8.41
C LEU A 33 1.65 -6.00 8.27
N LEU A 34 2.47 -6.31 9.27
CA LEU A 34 3.25 -7.55 9.29
C LEU A 34 2.36 -8.80 9.32
N ASN A 35 1.30 -8.79 10.14
CA ASN A 35 0.38 -9.91 10.23
C ASN A 35 -0.43 -10.11 8.94
N TRP A 36 -0.89 -9.03 8.32
CA TRP A 36 -1.58 -9.09 7.03
C TRP A 36 -0.66 -9.63 5.94
N ASN A 37 0.56 -9.09 5.82
CA ASN A 37 1.55 -9.57 4.85
C ASN A 37 1.94 -11.04 5.07
N LYS A 38 1.96 -11.51 6.33
CA LYS A 38 2.21 -12.93 6.64
C LYS A 38 1.06 -13.83 6.19
N TYR A 39 -0.18 -13.36 6.34
CA TYR A 39 -1.37 -14.14 6.00
C TYR A 39 -1.64 -14.14 4.49
N ASP A 40 -1.51 -12.97 3.87
CA ASP A 40 -1.71 -12.74 2.44
C ASP A 40 -0.56 -11.84 1.91
N PRO A 41 0.53 -12.47 1.41
CA PRO A 41 1.70 -11.73 0.93
C PRO A 41 1.46 -10.85 -0.30
N GLU A 42 0.37 -11.07 -1.03
CA GLU A 42 0.01 -10.29 -2.22
C GLU A 42 -1.11 -9.27 -1.93
N GLY A 43 -1.78 -9.39 -0.78
CA GLY A 43 -2.92 -8.56 -0.41
C GLY A 43 -2.58 -7.08 -0.20
N ILE A 44 -1.34 -6.75 0.19
CA ILE A 44 -0.88 -5.36 0.28
C ILE A 44 0.08 -5.05 -0.86
N ILE A 45 -0.29 -4.07 -1.68
CA ILE A 45 0.51 -3.56 -2.78
C ILE A 45 0.89 -2.09 -2.55
N VAL A 46 2.07 -1.72 -3.03
CA VAL A 46 2.63 -0.37 -2.93
C VAL A 46 3.02 0.15 -4.30
N ALA A 47 2.81 1.45 -4.50
CA ALA A 47 3.33 2.17 -5.66
C ALA A 47 4.67 2.82 -5.30
N VAL A 48 5.73 2.47 -6.04
CA VAL A 48 7.12 2.80 -5.71
C VAL A 48 7.79 3.48 -6.89
N LEU A 49 8.36 4.67 -6.65
CA LEU A 49 9.17 5.38 -7.64
C LEU A 49 10.47 4.61 -7.96
N ASP A 50 11.10 4.92 -9.09
CA ASP A 50 12.43 4.40 -9.43
C ASP A 50 13.50 4.74 -8.35
N SER A 51 13.26 5.79 -7.56
CA SER A 51 14.11 6.17 -6.42
C SER A 51 13.94 5.26 -5.19
N GLY A 52 12.98 4.33 -5.20
CA GLY A 52 12.60 3.50 -4.07
C GLY A 52 11.55 4.12 -3.13
N LYS A 53 11.13 5.37 -3.37
CA LYS A 53 10.14 6.08 -2.54
C LYS A 53 8.74 5.50 -2.74
N ILE A 54 8.01 5.27 -1.66
CA ILE A 54 6.61 4.84 -1.69
C ILE A 54 5.70 6.06 -1.80
N ILE A 55 4.77 6.01 -2.73
CA ILE A 55 3.85 7.13 -3.03
C ILE A 55 2.38 6.74 -2.90
N GLY A 56 2.09 5.45 -2.69
CA GLY A 56 0.75 4.96 -2.45
C GLY A 56 0.75 3.53 -1.94
N VAL A 57 -0.35 3.16 -1.29
CA VAL A 57 -0.60 1.81 -0.79
C VAL A 57 -2.05 1.45 -1.04
N SER A 58 -2.26 0.20 -1.46
CA SER A 58 -3.55 -0.48 -1.36
C SER A 58 -3.36 -1.70 -0.46
N ALA A 59 -4.16 -1.79 0.60
CA ALA A 59 -4.09 -2.88 1.56
C ALA A 59 -5.41 -3.65 1.53
N THR A 60 -5.34 -4.90 1.12
CA THR A 60 -6.44 -5.86 1.16
C THR A 60 -5.98 -7.13 1.84
N VAL A 61 -6.93 -7.93 2.32
CA VAL A 61 -6.66 -9.27 2.85
C VAL A 61 -7.72 -10.19 2.27
N ILE A 62 -7.30 -11.11 1.41
CA ILE A 62 -8.21 -12.12 0.85
C ILE A 62 -8.43 -13.19 1.91
N HIS A 63 -9.68 -13.36 2.37
CA HIS A 63 -10.03 -14.42 3.31
C HIS A 63 -10.30 -15.74 2.57
N ASN A 64 -11.03 -15.68 1.46
CA ASN A 64 -11.31 -16.80 0.55
C ASN A 64 -11.77 -16.27 -0.83
N GLY A 65 -12.17 -17.18 -1.74
CA GLY A 65 -12.60 -16.82 -3.10
C GLY A 65 -13.88 -15.99 -3.21
N GLU A 66 -14.60 -15.78 -2.11
CA GLU A 66 -15.87 -15.02 -2.05
C GLU A 66 -15.76 -13.76 -1.19
N VAL A 67 -14.79 -13.71 -0.25
CA VAL A 67 -14.70 -12.68 0.79
C VAL A 67 -13.28 -12.13 0.87
N ALA A 68 -13.18 -10.80 0.75
CA ALA A 68 -11.97 -10.05 1.01
C ALA A 68 -12.27 -8.84 1.88
N PHE A 69 -11.31 -8.46 2.72
CA PHE A 69 -11.33 -7.20 3.43
C PHE A 69 -10.62 -6.13 2.60
N GLY A 70 -11.31 -5.02 2.33
CA GLY A 70 -10.72 -3.81 1.76
C GLY A 70 -10.28 -2.86 2.87
N GLY A 71 -8.98 -2.62 2.97
CA GLY A 71 -8.36 -1.70 3.91
C GLY A 71 -8.03 -0.36 3.28
N ALA A 72 -6.76 0.02 3.30
CA ALA A 72 -6.30 1.31 2.80
C ALA A 72 -6.34 1.34 1.29
N PHE A 73 -6.64 2.52 0.80
CA PHE A 73 -6.38 2.91 -0.56
C PHE A 73 -6.00 4.38 -0.53
N CYS A 74 -4.70 4.66 -0.56
CA CYS A 74 -4.20 6.03 -0.49
C CYS A 74 -3.02 6.25 -1.43
N VAL A 75 -3.03 7.43 -2.03
CA VAL A 75 -1.93 7.96 -2.84
C VAL A 75 -1.62 9.35 -2.30
N LEU A 76 -0.34 9.65 -2.11
CA LEU A 76 0.14 10.98 -1.73
C LEU A 76 -0.40 12.02 -2.71
N GLU A 77 -0.91 13.14 -2.19
CA GLU A 77 -1.63 14.14 -2.99
C GLU A 77 -0.84 14.62 -4.21
N ALA A 78 0.46 14.85 -4.04
CA ALA A 78 1.37 15.26 -5.09
C ALA A 78 1.48 14.29 -6.27
N TYR A 79 1.00 13.04 -6.15
CA TYR A 79 1.11 12.01 -7.18
C TYR A 79 -0.25 11.56 -7.74
N ARG A 80 -1.37 12.08 -7.23
CA ARG A 80 -2.71 11.65 -7.65
C ARG A 80 -3.03 11.93 -9.12
N HIS A 81 -2.40 12.95 -9.71
CA HIS A 81 -2.59 13.35 -11.11
C HIS A 81 -1.83 12.46 -12.11
N PHE A 82 -1.17 11.40 -11.65
CA PHE A 82 -0.50 10.40 -12.50
C PHE A 82 -1.28 9.08 -12.61
N ASP A 83 -2.58 9.08 -12.28
CA ASP A 83 -3.46 7.90 -12.33
C ASP A 83 -2.99 6.70 -11.50
N VAL A 84 -2.12 6.94 -10.50
CA VAL A 84 -1.53 5.89 -9.65
C VAL A 84 -2.60 5.05 -8.96
N GLY A 85 -3.69 5.67 -8.50
CA GLY A 85 -4.76 4.94 -7.83
C GLY A 85 -5.57 4.04 -8.76
N HIS A 86 -5.67 4.35 -10.06
CA HIS A 86 -6.44 3.51 -10.97
C HIS A 86 -5.76 2.16 -11.24
N LYS A 87 -4.43 2.11 -11.15
CA LYS A 87 -3.63 0.92 -11.42
C LYS A 87 -3.46 0.07 -10.16
#